data_AF-L0AX53-F1
#
_entry.id   AF-L0AX53-F1
#
_cell.length_a   1.000
_cell.length_b   1.000
_cell.length_c   1.000
_cell.angle_alpha   90.00
_cell.angle_beta   90.00
_cell.angle_gamma   90.00
#
_symmetry.space_group_name_H-M   'P 1'
#
loop_
_entity.id
_entity.type
_entity.pdbx_description
1 polymer ?
#
loop_
_entity_poly.entity_id
_entity_poly.type
_entity_poly.pdbx_seq_one_letter_code
_entity_poly.pdbx_strand_id
1 'polypeptide(L)'
;MLKMDVKAVEIDISRGSSTDSLEGDGKYYASGSAKITLTRSYPLGLLGYESATHTPQGEKIGTIKHKGKPQTGFNDSLKSGSCSYITVYFSKLDRDYEKPLLITFDGKEYYYYASDDYWTKDDNSGQISLLKALDKQNCVRRNAHVVNICNSDPPSYRCPSCADMNIGVQSVDEKNDYKRVTHSISGTDKIDSIRNGSSTIIPSLGLESVTVYWYPLIDGSPLLICLGGGWIKRTSKTSNGWEQVKKNPLSNENDSPNILPLLQKIEEETDELSIGTKAGISIASICTGGAAIGVGVWRGPSLLSALKAAL
;
A
#
# COMPACT_ATOMS: atom_id res chain seq x y z
N MET A 1 49.48 7.57 5.85
CA MET A 1 48.19 6.93 5.49
C MET A 1 47.57 7.77 4.38
N LEU A 2 47.59 7.30 3.13
CA LEU A 2 47.01 8.04 1.99
C LEU A 2 45.48 8.01 2.13
N LYS A 3 44.82 9.16 2.20
CA LYS A 3 43.38 9.24 2.02
C LYS A 3 43.09 8.90 0.56
N MET A 4 42.56 7.72 0.29
CA MET A 4 42.01 7.44 -1.03
C MET A 4 40.71 8.23 -1.16
N ASP A 5 40.65 9.12 -2.16
CA ASP A 5 39.41 9.79 -2.52
C ASP A 5 38.44 8.74 -3.04
N VAL A 6 37.41 8.45 -2.24
CA VAL A 6 36.34 7.53 -2.63
C VAL A 6 35.55 8.22 -3.75
N LYS A 7 35.37 7.56 -4.89
CA LYS A 7 34.66 8.17 -6.01
C LYS A 7 33.17 8.22 -5.68
N ALA A 8 32.54 9.25 -6.22
CA ALA A 8 31.12 9.49 -6.12
C ALA A 8 30.42 8.92 -7.36
N VAL A 9 29.27 8.27 -7.18
CA VAL A 9 28.48 7.67 -8.26
C VAL A 9 27.12 8.31 -8.37
N GLU A 10 26.58 8.30 -9.59
CA GLU A 10 25.22 8.75 -9.86
C GLU A 10 24.24 7.59 -9.76
N ILE A 11 23.16 7.77 -9.00
CA ILE A 11 22.08 6.81 -8.89
C ILE A 11 20.89 7.27 -9.72
N ASP A 12 20.43 6.42 -10.64
CA ASP A 12 19.21 6.65 -11.40
C ASP A 12 18.04 5.91 -10.74
N ILE A 13 17.17 6.65 -10.06
CA ILE A 13 16.01 6.11 -9.35
C ILE A 13 14.86 5.71 -10.26
N SER A 14 14.95 6.00 -11.57
CA SER A 14 14.01 5.44 -12.54
C SER A 14 14.38 4.01 -12.97
N ARG A 15 15.60 3.55 -12.62
CA ARG A 15 16.03 2.18 -12.88
C ARG A 15 15.34 1.23 -11.93
N GLY A 16 14.80 0.17 -12.50
CA GLY A 16 13.86 -0.70 -11.81
C GLY A 16 12.48 -0.70 -12.42
N SER A 17 12.33 -0.25 -13.66
CA SER A 17 11.17 -0.61 -14.48
C SER A 17 11.30 -2.04 -15.00
N SER A 18 10.19 -2.74 -15.27
CA SER A 18 10.25 -4.08 -15.89
C SER A 18 10.88 -4.07 -17.29
N THR A 19 11.04 -2.88 -17.88
CA THR A 19 11.59 -2.66 -19.21
C THR A 19 13.08 -2.31 -19.20
N ASP A 20 13.71 -2.20 -18.02
CA ASP A 20 15.14 -1.92 -17.94
C ASP A 20 15.98 -3.10 -18.43
N SER A 21 16.91 -2.81 -19.34
CA SER A 21 18.02 -3.70 -19.71
C SER A 21 18.99 -3.79 -18.54
N LEU A 22 18.66 -4.63 -17.56
CA LEU A 22 19.54 -4.96 -16.44
C LEU A 22 20.55 -6.02 -16.91
N GLU A 23 21.81 -5.87 -16.49
CA GLU A 23 22.86 -6.84 -16.85
C GLU A 23 22.84 -8.07 -15.93
N GLY A 24 23.29 -9.21 -16.45
CA GLY A 24 23.37 -10.47 -15.70
C GLY A 24 22.00 -11.07 -15.36
N ASP A 25 21.80 -11.46 -14.11
CA ASP A 25 20.53 -11.99 -13.58
C ASP A 25 19.45 -10.91 -13.35
N GLY A 26 19.64 -9.73 -13.94
CA GLY A 26 18.72 -8.61 -13.85
C GLY A 26 18.80 -7.85 -12.53
N LYS A 27 19.96 -7.82 -11.86
CA LYS A 27 20.11 -7.24 -10.52
C LYS A 27 21.02 -6.03 -10.43
N TYR A 28 21.60 -5.54 -11.53
CA TYR A 28 22.47 -4.37 -11.45
C TYR A 28 22.48 -3.55 -12.74
N TYR A 29 22.95 -2.32 -12.62
CA TYR A 29 23.28 -1.44 -13.74
C TYR A 29 24.61 -0.71 -13.48
N ALA A 30 25.27 -0.25 -14.54
CA ALA A 30 26.51 0.51 -14.46
C ALA A 30 26.24 2.02 -14.33
N SER A 31 27.05 2.71 -13.54
CA SER A 31 27.11 4.17 -13.45
C SER A 31 28.57 4.61 -13.45
N GLY A 32 29.07 5.03 -14.61
CA GLY A 32 30.50 5.21 -14.83
C GLY A 32 31.26 3.89 -14.70
N SER A 33 32.26 3.84 -13.82
CA SER A 33 33.01 2.61 -13.50
C SER A 33 32.38 1.78 -12.37
N ALA A 34 31.29 2.26 -11.76
CA ALA A 34 30.69 1.62 -10.59
C ALA A 34 29.55 0.69 -10.98
N LYS A 35 29.43 -0.41 -10.23
CA LYS A 35 28.31 -1.34 -10.31
C LYS A 35 27.29 -1.01 -9.22
N ILE A 36 26.04 -0.80 -9.61
CA ILE A 36 24.94 -0.52 -8.68
C ILE A 36 24.01 -1.73 -8.61
N THR A 37 23.95 -2.39 -7.46
CA THR A 37 22.99 -3.47 -7.22
C THR A 37 21.60 -2.88 -6.98
N LEU A 38 20.61 -3.43 -7.67
CA LEU A 38 19.21 -3.08 -7.59
C LEU A 38 18.43 -4.27 -6.99
N THR A 39 17.78 -4.03 -5.85
CA THR A 39 16.90 -5.00 -5.20
C THR A 39 15.47 -4.48 -5.18
N ARG A 40 14.52 -5.23 -5.73
CA ARG A 40 13.10 -4.94 -5.58
C ARG A 40 12.49 -5.75 -4.46
N SER A 41 11.55 -5.16 -3.75
CA SER A 41 10.81 -5.85 -2.70
C SER A 41 9.38 -5.34 -2.57
N TYR A 42 8.56 -6.16 -1.92
CA TYR A 42 7.20 -5.81 -1.50
C TYR A 42 7.20 -5.78 0.03
N PRO A 43 7.50 -4.62 0.65
CA PRO A 43 7.70 -4.58 2.08
C PRO A 43 6.44 -5.03 2.83
N LEU A 44 6.63 -5.89 3.83
CA LEU A 44 5.54 -6.36 4.68
C LEU A 44 4.90 -5.16 5.38
N GLY A 45 3.57 -5.14 5.43
CA GLY A 45 2.80 -4.02 6.00
C GLY A 45 2.64 -2.81 5.08
N LEU A 46 3.30 -2.76 3.92
CA LEU A 46 3.13 -1.71 2.91
C LEU A 46 2.36 -2.23 1.69
N LEU A 47 1.20 -2.84 1.95
CA LEU A 47 0.32 -3.34 0.91
C LEU A 47 -0.03 -2.21 -0.08
N GLY A 48 0.24 -2.43 -1.36
CA GLY A 48 0.02 -1.43 -2.44
C GLY A 48 1.24 -0.67 -2.87
N TYR A 49 2.34 -0.86 -2.16
CA TYR A 49 3.61 -0.25 -2.48
C TYR A 49 4.63 -1.31 -2.86
N GLU A 50 5.63 -0.86 -3.58
CA GLU A 50 6.84 -1.59 -3.87
C GLU A 50 8.03 -0.67 -3.68
N SER A 51 9.19 -1.27 -3.43
CA SER A 51 10.42 -0.52 -3.24
C SER A 51 11.54 -1.03 -4.12
N ALA A 52 12.39 -0.11 -4.55
CA ALA A 52 13.62 -0.37 -5.28
C ALA A 52 14.80 0.18 -4.49
N THR A 53 15.72 -0.71 -4.09
CA THR A 53 16.91 -0.37 -3.30
C THR A 53 18.14 -0.39 -4.22
N HIS A 54 18.85 0.74 -4.28
CA HIS A 54 20.05 0.96 -5.09
C HIS A 54 21.27 1.00 -4.16
N THR A 55 22.19 0.06 -4.36
CA THR A 55 23.40 -0.11 -3.52
C THR A 55 24.65 -0.07 -4.40
N PRO A 56 25.47 1.01 -4.35
CA PRO A 56 26.77 1.03 -5.00
C PRO A 56 27.72 -0.01 -4.41
N GLN A 57 28.55 -0.62 -5.26
CA GLN A 57 29.62 -1.50 -4.82
C GLN A 57 30.94 -0.71 -4.69
N GLY A 58 31.37 -0.46 -3.45
CA GLY A 58 32.68 0.12 -3.14
C GLY A 58 32.81 1.63 -3.34
N GLU A 59 31.73 2.32 -3.69
CA GLU A 59 31.72 3.76 -4.00
C GLU A 59 30.64 4.49 -3.19
N LYS A 60 30.74 5.81 -3.09
CA LYS A 60 29.75 6.65 -2.39
C LYS A 60 28.70 7.19 -3.34
N ILE A 61 27.47 7.36 -2.87
CA ILE A 61 26.42 8.04 -3.62
C ILE A 61 26.72 9.54 -3.66
N GLY A 62 26.85 10.08 -4.87
CA GLY A 62 27.15 11.50 -5.10
C GLY A 62 25.96 12.29 -5.60
N THR A 63 25.28 11.78 -6.62
CA THR A 63 24.13 12.43 -7.25
C THR A 63 22.99 11.44 -7.46
N ILE A 64 21.78 11.97 -7.56
CA ILE A 64 20.58 11.19 -7.86
C ILE A 64 19.96 11.78 -9.12
N LYS A 65 19.46 10.95 -10.03
CA LYS A 65 18.67 11.35 -11.19
C LYS A 65 17.42 10.51 -11.33
N HIS A 66 16.40 11.03 -12.00
CA HIS A 66 15.19 10.31 -12.39
C HIS A 66 14.92 10.57 -13.87
N LYS A 67 14.85 9.51 -14.68
CA LYS A 67 14.63 9.61 -16.14
C LYS A 67 15.61 10.59 -16.82
N GLY A 68 16.88 10.54 -16.42
CA GLY A 68 17.93 11.42 -16.95
C GLY A 68 17.99 12.81 -16.33
N LYS A 69 17.02 13.22 -15.50
CA LYS A 69 17.00 14.54 -14.87
C LYS A 69 17.64 14.52 -13.48
N PRO A 70 18.64 15.38 -13.21
CA PRO A 70 19.22 15.49 -11.87
C PRO A 70 18.16 15.82 -10.83
N GLN A 71 18.22 15.16 -9.67
CA GLN A 71 17.35 15.40 -8.53
C GLN A 71 18.13 16.14 -7.44
N THR A 72 17.46 17.04 -6.73
CA THR A 72 18.04 17.95 -5.74
C THR A 72 17.30 17.88 -4.41
N GLY A 73 17.86 18.51 -3.37
CA GLY A 73 17.27 18.52 -2.01
C GLY A 73 17.88 17.50 -1.03
N PHE A 74 18.85 16.71 -1.46
CA PHE A 74 19.51 15.66 -0.65
C PHE A 74 20.87 16.07 -0.06
N ASN A 75 21.18 17.37 -0.07
CA ASN A 75 22.53 17.86 0.23
C ASN A 75 23.04 17.36 1.58
N ASP A 76 22.18 17.32 2.60
CA ASP A 76 22.60 16.95 3.96
C ASP A 76 22.89 15.44 4.08
N SER A 77 22.03 14.58 3.51
CA SER A 77 22.23 13.12 3.53
C SER A 77 23.46 12.71 2.71
N LEU A 78 23.69 13.33 1.55
CA LEU A 78 24.79 13.00 0.65
C LEU A 78 26.15 13.53 1.13
N LYS A 79 26.19 14.73 1.75
CA LYS A 79 27.44 15.33 2.26
C LYS A 79 28.12 14.49 3.35
N SER A 80 27.35 13.73 4.12
CA SER A 80 27.90 12.85 5.16
C SER A 80 28.86 11.80 4.59
N GLY A 81 28.71 11.47 3.29
CA GLY A 81 29.49 10.43 2.62
C GLY A 81 29.33 9.04 3.24
N SER A 82 28.29 8.86 4.07
CA SER A 82 28.03 7.62 4.81
C SER A 82 26.88 6.80 4.23
N CYS A 83 26.13 7.37 3.27
CA CYS A 83 25.02 6.67 2.65
C CYS A 83 25.51 5.47 1.83
N SER A 84 25.05 4.29 2.24
CA SER A 84 25.41 3.00 1.66
C SER A 84 24.39 2.54 0.62
N TYR A 85 23.12 2.89 0.81
CA TYR A 85 22.06 2.62 -0.17
C TYR A 85 20.93 3.63 -0.10
N ILE A 86 20.22 3.77 -1.22
CA ILE A 86 18.92 4.45 -1.23
C ILE A 86 17.81 3.47 -1.52
N THR A 87 16.64 3.69 -0.94
CA THR A 87 15.42 2.94 -1.27
C THR A 87 14.37 3.93 -1.74
N VAL A 88 13.78 3.64 -2.90
CA VAL A 88 12.74 4.44 -3.53
C VAL A 88 11.45 3.66 -3.47
N TYR A 89 10.38 4.31 -3.06
CA TYR A 89 9.07 3.69 -2.92
C TYR A 89 8.12 4.18 -4.01
N PHE A 90 7.40 3.23 -4.61
CA PHE A 90 6.44 3.46 -5.68
C PHE A 90 5.10 2.84 -5.29
N SER A 91 4.01 3.40 -5.83
CA SER A 91 2.71 2.72 -5.78
C SER A 91 2.67 1.64 -6.85
N LYS A 92 2.06 0.49 -6.58
CA LYS A 92 1.89 -0.61 -7.56
C LYS A 92 1.06 -0.25 -8.78
N LEU A 93 0.36 0.89 -8.74
CA LEU A 93 -0.33 1.46 -9.90
C LEU A 93 0.65 2.24 -10.81
N ASP A 94 1.89 2.49 -10.39
CA ASP A 94 2.94 3.20 -11.15
C ASP A 94 3.86 2.21 -11.87
N ARG A 95 3.33 1.53 -12.90
CA ARG A 95 4.07 0.44 -13.56
C ARG A 95 5.34 0.90 -14.28
N ASP A 96 5.37 2.17 -14.67
CA ASP A 96 6.48 2.79 -15.39
C ASP A 96 7.40 3.59 -14.46
N TYR A 97 7.18 3.50 -13.14
CA TYR A 97 8.01 4.12 -12.11
C TYR A 97 8.19 5.63 -12.33
N GLU A 98 7.13 6.28 -12.83
CA GLU A 98 7.17 7.68 -13.23
C GLU A 98 7.06 8.64 -12.06
N LYS A 99 6.45 8.20 -10.96
CA LYS A 99 6.07 9.02 -9.81
C LYS A 99 6.59 8.37 -8.52
N PRO A 100 7.92 8.37 -8.30
CA PRO A 100 8.51 7.87 -7.05
C PRO A 100 7.91 8.65 -5.89
N LEU A 101 7.31 7.99 -4.89
CA LEU A 101 6.57 8.63 -3.82
C LEU A 101 7.49 9.15 -2.70
N LEU A 102 8.42 8.30 -2.27
CA LEU A 102 9.37 8.59 -1.19
C LEU A 102 10.76 8.02 -1.52
N ILE A 103 11.79 8.65 -0.99
CA ILE A 103 13.17 8.15 -0.99
C ILE A 103 13.68 8.06 0.45
N THR A 104 14.44 7.02 0.74
CA THR A 104 15.12 6.86 2.03
C THR A 104 16.59 6.56 1.87
N PHE A 105 17.40 7.18 2.73
CA PHE A 105 18.85 6.96 2.84
C PHE A 105 19.11 6.05 4.03
N ASP A 106 19.72 4.89 3.81
CA ASP A 106 20.00 3.86 4.82
C ASP A 106 18.80 3.49 5.71
N GLY A 107 17.58 3.66 5.20
CA GLY A 107 16.33 3.38 5.92
C GLY A 107 16.01 4.32 7.09
N LYS A 108 16.66 5.49 7.20
CA LYS A 108 16.49 6.40 8.35
C LYS A 108 15.61 7.62 8.06
N GLU A 109 15.89 8.32 6.97
CA GLU A 109 15.27 9.60 6.65
C GLU A 109 14.29 9.43 5.49
N TYR A 110 13.13 10.11 5.55
CA TYR A 110 12.18 10.15 4.44
C TYR A 110 12.35 11.46 3.67
N TYR A 111 12.40 11.36 2.36
CA TYR A 111 12.31 12.47 1.45
C TYR A 111 11.07 12.30 0.61
N TYR A 112 10.27 13.35 0.52
CA TYR A 112 9.16 13.40 -0.43
C TYR A 112 9.45 14.45 -1.50
N TYR A 113 8.88 14.22 -2.67
CA TYR A 113 9.00 15.12 -3.78
C TYR A 113 8.14 16.36 -3.53
N ALA A 114 8.75 17.54 -3.55
CA ALA A 114 8.04 18.79 -3.34
C ALA A 114 7.60 19.42 -4.66
N SER A 115 8.52 19.50 -5.64
CA SER A 115 8.26 20.13 -6.94
C SER A 115 9.37 19.80 -7.96
N ASP A 116 9.01 19.62 -9.23
CA ASP A 116 9.91 19.45 -10.39
C ASP A 116 10.98 18.36 -10.26
N ASP A 117 12.10 18.68 -9.65
CA ASP A 117 13.23 17.76 -9.41
C ASP A 117 13.79 17.98 -7.98
N TYR A 118 13.00 18.59 -7.10
CA TYR A 118 13.38 18.95 -5.74
C TYR A 118 12.64 18.11 -4.70
N TRP A 119 13.41 17.58 -3.77
CA TRP A 119 12.94 16.74 -2.67
C TRP A 119 13.11 17.46 -1.33
N THR A 120 12.11 17.32 -0.48
CA THR A 120 12.12 17.86 0.87
C THR A 120 12.21 16.73 1.87
N LYS A 121 13.10 16.88 2.84
CA LYS A 121 13.19 15.99 3.99
C LYS A 121 11.91 16.13 4.82
N ASP A 122 11.31 15.01 5.20
CA ASP A 122 10.22 15.02 6.18
C ASP A 122 10.82 15.16 7.57
N ASP A 123 10.62 16.32 8.20
CA ASP A 123 11.07 16.58 9.57
C ASP A 123 10.37 15.69 10.61
N ASN A 124 9.24 15.07 10.23
CA ASN A 124 8.54 14.09 11.06
C ASN A 124 8.94 12.64 10.73
N SER A 125 10.03 12.47 9.96
CA SER A 125 10.59 11.14 9.72
C SER A 125 10.91 10.44 11.05
N GLY A 126 10.38 9.23 11.22
CA GLY A 126 10.43 8.46 12.47
C GLY A 126 9.25 8.66 13.42
N GLN A 127 8.50 9.77 13.33
CA GLN A 127 7.27 9.97 14.12
C GLN A 127 6.04 9.41 13.41
N ILE A 128 6.01 9.53 12.08
CA ILE A 128 4.94 9.01 11.24
C ILE A 128 5.35 7.64 10.70
N SER A 129 4.42 6.68 10.69
CA SER A 129 4.69 5.39 10.06
C SER A 129 4.90 5.55 8.56
N LEU A 130 5.85 4.80 8.00
CA LEU A 130 6.16 4.82 6.57
C LEU A 130 4.91 4.65 5.69
N LEU A 131 3.96 3.80 6.10
CA LEU A 131 2.68 3.62 5.40
C LEU A 131 1.88 4.93 5.30
N LYS A 132 1.73 5.68 6.39
CA LYS A 132 1.01 6.96 6.39
C LYS A 132 1.70 7.99 5.50
N ALA A 133 3.04 8.03 5.52
CA ALA A 133 3.81 8.92 4.65
C ALA A 133 3.59 8.56 3.16
N LEU A 134 3.60 7.25 2.83
CA LEU A 134 3.32 6.76 1.48
C LEU A 134 1.89 7.07 1.04
N ASP A 135 0.90 6.84 1.89
CA ASP A 135 -0.50 7.16 1.57
C ASP A 135 -0.67 8.64 1.28
N LYS A 136 -0.10 9.51 2.12
CA LYS A 136 -0.17 10.96 1.96
C LYS A 136 0.40 11.38 0.60
N GLN A 137 1.58 10.89 0.25
CA GLN A 137 2.20 11.19 -1.05
C GLN A 137 1.42 10.62 -2.22
N ASN A 138 0.83 9.42 -2.06
CA ASN A 138 0.00 8.82 -3.11
C ASN A 138 -1.28 9.63 -3.34
N CYS A 139 -1.92 10.13 -2.27
CA CYS A 139 -3.09 11.02 -2.36
C CYS A 139 -2.73 12.30 -3.13
N VAL A 140 -1.70 13.02 -2.67
CA VAL A 140 -1.33 14.34 -3.22
C VAL A 140 -0.88 14.26 -4.67
N ARG A 141 -0.15 13.21 -5.06
CA ARG A 141 0.55 13.18 -6.35
C ARG A 141 -0.14 12.34 -7.42
N ARG A 142 -1.05 11.46 -6.99
CA ARG A 142 -1.73 10.51 -7.88
C ARG A 142 -3.24 10.51 -7.73
N ASN A 143 -3.80 11.45 -6.95
CA ASN A 143 -5.24 11.55 -6.69
C ASN A 143 -5.79 10.20 -6.18
N ALA A 144 -4.98 9.50 -5.39
CA ALA A 144 -5.16 8.09 -5.06
C ALA A 144 -5.36 7.96 -3.54
N HIS A 145 -6.62 7.87 -3.12
CA HIS A 145 -7.06 8.07 -1.74
C HIS A 145 -7.29 6.77 -0.97
N VAL A 146 -7.34 6.91 0.35
CA VAL A 146 -7.63 5.80 1.26
C VAL A 146 -9.09 5.89 1.71
N VAL A 147 -9.87 4.85 1.49
CA VAL A 147 -11.23 4.72 2.01
C VAL A 147 -11.20 3.93 3.31
N ASN A 148 -11.77 4.48 4.38
CA ASN A 148 -11.96 3.78 5.64
C ASN A 148 -13.43 3.36 5.75
N ILE A 149 -13.68 2.05 5.62
CA ILE A 149 -15.02 1.49 5.59
C ILE A 149 -15.70 1.43 6.95
N CYS A 150 -15.02 1.85 8.04
CA CYS A 150 -15.68 2.07 9.33
C CYS A 150 -16.54 3.33 9.34
N ASN A 151 -16.35 4.25 8.39
CA ASN A 151 -17.10 5.49 8.34
C ASN A 151 -18.40 5.27 7.57
N SER A 152 -19.48 4.91 8.27
CA SER A 152 -20.80 4.69 7.66
C SER A 152 -21.69 5.94 7.61
N ASP A 153 -21.26 7.03 8.25
CA ASP A 153 -22.14 8.17 8.49
C ASP A 153 -22.18 9.10 7.26
N PRO A 154 -23.36 9.33 6.66
CA PRO A 154 -23.51 10.24 5.54
C PRO A 154 -23.39 11.72 5.98
N PRO A 155 -23.11 12.64 5.06
CA PRO A 155 -22.99 12.43 3.62
C PRO A 155 -21.56 12.15 3.15
N SER A 156 -20.55 12.38 3.99
CA SER A 156 -19.14 12.23 3.62
C SER A 156 -18.20 12.29 4.82
N TYR A 157 -16.95 11.90 4.62
CA TYR A 157 -15.85 12.13 5.57
C TYR A 157 -14.56 12.49 4.82
N ARG A 158 -13.57 13.03 5.54
CA ARG A 158 -12.27 13.39 4.97
C ARG A 158 -11.37 12.18 4.77
N CYS A 159 -10.67 12.11 3.65
CA CYS A 159 -9.64 11.10 3.40
C CYS A 159 -8.66 11.06 4.59
N PRO A 160 -8.47 9.91 5.25
CA PRO A 160 -7.66 9.80 6.46
C PRO A 160 -6.16 10.04 6.22
N SER A 161 -5.72 10.09 4.96
CA SER A 161 -4.31 10.21 4.59
C SER A 161 -3.89 11.62 4.17
N CYS A 162 -4.74 12.34 3.43
CA CYS A 162 -4.45 13.73 3.03
C CYS A 162 -5.35 14.77 3.70
N ALA A 163 -6.50 14.39 4.27
CA ALA A 163 -7.54 15.29 4.77
C ALA A 163 -8.14 16.29 3.75
N ASP A 164 -7.60 16.39 2.54
CA ASP A 164 -8.04 17.34 1.53
C ASP A 164 -9.27 16.86 0.75
N MET A 165 -9.37 15.55 0.51
CA MET A 165 -10.48 14.97 -0.27
C MET A 165 -11.66 14.55 0.60
N ASN A 166 -12.88 14.85 0.14
CA ASN A 166 -14.12 14.32 0.71
C ASN A 166 -14.47 12.99 0.05
N ILE A 167 -14.69 11.96 0.84
CA ILE A 167 -15.20 10.66 0.39
C ILE A 167 -16.70 10.69 0.66
N GLY A 168 -17.49 10.60 -0.41
CA GLY A 168 -18.94 10.53 -0.34
C GLY A 168 -19.38 9.22 0.32
N VAL A 169 -20.43 9.28 1.13
CA VAL A 169 -21.02 8.14 1.81
C VAL A 169 -22.53 8.14 1.58
N GLN A 170 -23.04 7.05 1.03
CA GLN A 170 -24.46 6.75 0.93
C GLN A 170 -24.76 5.53 1.79
N SER A 171 -25.77 5.62 2.65
CA SER A 171 -26.18 4.51 3.53
C SER A 171 -27.66 4.21 3.29
N VAL A 172 -27.98 2.93 3.06
CA VAL A 172 -29.34 2.43 2.86
C VAL A 172 -29.56 1.25 3.80
N ASP A 173 -30.63 1.30 4.58
CA ASP A 173 -31.08 0.18 5.40
C ASP A 173 -31.89 -0.78 4.53
N GLU A 174 -31.43 -2.02 4.40
CA GLU A 174 -32.02 -3.03 3.52
C GLU A 174 -33.00 -3.87 4.32
N LYS A 175 -34.30 -3.61 4.13
CA LYS A 175 -35.43 -4.32 4.76
C LYS A 175 -35.37 -4.40 6.30
N ASN A 176 -34.62 -3.51 6.93
CA ASN A 176 -34.31 -3.52 8.37
C ASN A 176 -33.46 -4.73 8.85
N ASP A 177 -32.78 -5.44 7.95
CA ASP A 177 -31.94 -6.60 8.30
C ASP A 177 -30.45 -6.23 8.37
N TYR A 178 -29.98 -5.48 7.39
CA TYR A 178 -28.57 -5.08 7.24
C TYR A 178 -28.47 -3.70 6.60
N LYS A 179 -27.28 -3.10 6.67
CA LYS A 179 -27.01 -1.77 6.10
C LYS A 179 -26.07 -1.90 4.90
N ARG A 180 -26.41 -1.25 3.79
CA ARG A 180 -25.56 -1.12 2.60
C ARG A 180 -24.97 0.29 2.56
N VAL A 181 -23.64 0.38 2.57
CA VAL A 181 -22.89 1.64 2.60
C VAL A 181 -22.01 1.74 1.37
N THR A 182 -22.23 2.73 0.52
CA THR A 182 -21.40 3.01 -0.65
C THR A 182 -20.49 4.20 -0.36
N HIS A 183 -19.18 3.97 -0.48
CA HIS A 183 -18.16 5.01 -0.43
C HIS A 183 -17.77 5.38 -1.86
N SER A 184 -17.77 6.66 -2.19
CA SER A 184 -17.45 7.12 -3.53
C SER A 184 -16.51 8.32 -3.54
N ILE A 185 -15.77 8.42 -4.62
CA ILE A 185 -14.85 9.50 -4.95
C ILE A 185 -15.28 10.04 -6.31
N SER A 186 -15.08 11.34 -6.56
CA SER A 186 -15.53 12.01 -7.79
C SER A 186 -14.36 12.56 -8.60
N GLY A 187 -14.60 12.85 -9.88
CA GLY A 187 -13.65 13.51 -10.76
C GLY A 187 -12.55 12.57 -11.27
N THR A 188 -11.29 12.98 -11.13
CA THR A 188 -10.11 12.19 -11.56
C THR A 188 -9.51 11.37 -10.42
N ASP A 189 -10.08 11.51 -9.24
CA ASP A 189 -9.64 10.84 -8.02
C ASP A 189 -10.10 9.38 -8.01
N LYS A 190 -9.32 8.54 -7.32
CA LYS A 190 -9.56 7.11 -7.23
C LYS A 190 -9.28 6.57 -5.83
N ILE A 191 -9.95 5.49 -5.50
CA ILE A 191 -9.71 4.67 -4.32
C ILE A 191 -8.47 3.82 -4.60
N ASP A 192 -7.38 4.15 -3.91
CA ASP A 192 -6.17 3.34 -3.92
C ASP A 192 -6.31 2.19 -2.94
N SER A 193 -6.59 2.47 -1.66
CA SER A 193 -6.67 1.43 -0.63
C SER A 193 -7.96 1.49 0.18
N ILE A 194 -8.41 0.32 0.61
CA ILE A 194 -9.55 0.14 1.50
C ILE A 194 -9.04 -0.28 2.86
N ARG A 195 -9.50 0.38 3.92
CA ARG A 195 -9.15 0.10 5.31
C ARG A 195 -10.36 -0.19 6.17
N ASN A 196 -10.19 -1.07 7.14
CA ASN A 196 -11.07 -1.23 8.30
C ASN A 196 -10.31 -0.63 9.50
N GLY A 197 -10.58 0.64 9.80
CA GLY A 197 -9.84 1.40 10.80
C GLY A 197 -8.39 1.64 10.36
N SER A 198 -7.44 1.14 11.15
CA SER A 198 -5.99 1.22 10.83
C SER A 198 -5.49 0.10 9.91
N SER A 199 -6.31 -0.94 9.68
CA SER A 199 -5.89 -2.14 8.95
C SER A 199 -6.19 -2.02 7.45
N THR A 200 -5.20 -2.21 6.61
CA THR A 200 -5.36 -2.28 5.14
C THR A 200 -5.96 -3.62 4.72
N ILE A 201 -7.08 -3.59 4.00
CA ILE A 201 -7.79 -4.76 3.50
C ILE A 201 -7.32 -5.10 2.08
N ILE A 202 -7.47 -4.14 1.17
CA ILE A 202 -7.07 -4.27 -0.22
C ILE A 202 -6.29 -3.03 -0.63
N PRO A 203 -5.11 -3.22 -1.23
CA PRO A 203 -4.37 -2.12 -1.82
C PRO A 203 -4.60 -1.95 -3.33
N SER A 204 -4.28 -0.75 -3.82
CA SER A 204 -4.10 -0.38 -5.23
C SER A 204 -5.22 -0.83 -6.18
N LEU A 205 -6.44 -0.35 -5.93
CA LEU A 205 -7.63 -0.73 -6.69
C LEU A 205 -7.88 0.14 -7.92
N GLY A 206 -7.70 1.46 -7.80
CA GLY A 206 -8.04 2.40 -8.87
C GLY A 206 -9.54 2.48 -9.14
N LEU A 207 -10.37 2.21 -8.13
CA LEU A 207 -11.84 2.25 -8.22
C LEU A 207 -12.37 3.67 -7.95
N GLU A 208 -13.57 3.97 -8.43
CA GLU A 208 -14.27 5.21 -8.10
C GLU A 208 -15.20 5.04 -6.88
N SER A 209 -15.69 3.83 -6.66
CA SER A 209 -16.57 3.51 -5.54
C SER A 209 -16.34 2.10 -4.99
N VAL A 210 -16.82 1.89 -3.76
CA VAL A 210 -16.89 0.59 -3.11
C VAL A 210 -18.16 0.49 -2.29
N THR A 211 -18.85 -0.65 -2.38
CA THR A 211 -20.07 -0.93 -1.61
C THR A 211 -19.76 -1.93 -0.50
N VAL A 212 -20.15 -1.61 0.73
CA VAL A 212 -19.83 -2.33 1.96
C VAL A 212 -21.13 -2.70 2.66
N TYR A 213 -21.23 -3.94 3.13
CA TYR A 213 -22.41 -4.46 3.79
C TYR A 213 -22.11 -4.70 5.26
N TRP A 214 -22.91 -4.06 6.09
CA TRP A 214 -22.81 -4.05 7.54
C TRP A 214 -23.92 -4.90 8.13
N TYR A 215 -23.56 -5.79 9.06
CA TYR A 215 -24.49 -6.66 9.76
C TYR A 215 -24.06 -6.85 11.22
N PRO A 216 -25.03 -6.96 12.17
CA PRO A 216 -26.47 -6.65 12.01
C PRO A 216 -26.74 -5.18 11.66
N LEU A 217 -27.99 -4.82 11.38
CA LEU A 217 -28.35 -3.43 11.05
C LEU A 217 -27.90 -2.42 12.14
N ILE A 218 -28.14 -2.76 13.40
CA ILE A 218 -27.86 -1.95 14.58
C ILE A 218 -26.55 -2.43 15.20
N ASP A 219 -25.60 -1.52 15.41
CA ASP A 219 -24.27 -1.82 15.98
C ASP A 219 -23.47 -2.89 15.21
N GLY A 220 -23.80 -3.07 13.93
CA GLY A 220 -23.10 -4.00 13.05
C GLY A 220 -21.69 -3.59 12.73
N SER A 221 -20.99 -4.49 12.06
CA SER A 221 -19.66 -4.23 11.50
C SER A 221 -19.64 -4.56 10.02
N PRO A 222 -18.70 -3.99 9.24
CA PRO A 222 -18.56 -4.34 7.84
C PRO A 222 -18.12 -5.81 7.72
N LEU A 223 -18.90 -6.64 7.03
CA LEU A 223 -18.61 -8.07 6.85
C LEU A 223 -18.37 -8.46 5.39
N LEU A 224 -18.84 -7.68 4.43
CA LEU A 224 -18.77 -8.00 3.00
C LEU A 224 -18.54 -6.73 2.19
N ILE A 225 -17.73 -6.81 1.14
CA ILE A 225 -17.38 -5.68 0.28
C ILE A 225 -17.53 -6.10 -1.19
N CYS A 226 -18.20 -5.27 -1.98
CA CYS A 226 -18.34 -5.37 -3.43
C CYS A 226 -17.44 -4.33 -4.13
N LEU A 227 -16.66 -4.78 -5.11
CA LEU A 227 -15.61 -4.00 -5.78
C LEU A 227 -15.88 -3.80 -7.28
N GLY A 228 -17.15 -3.83 -7.71
CA GLY A 228 -17.54 -3.69 -9.12
C GLY A 228 -17.25 -4.90 -10.02
N GLY A 229 -16.32 -5.78 -9.64
CA GLY A 229 -15.97 -7.00 -10.38
C GLY A 229 -15.78 -8.24 -9.50
N GLY A 230 -16.04 -8.13 -8.21
CA GLY A 230 -15.86 -9.23 -7.28
C GLY A 230 -16.23 -8.86 -5.84
N TRP A 231 -16.21 -9.88 -5.00
CA TRP A 231 -16.64 -9.80 -3.61
C TRP A 231 -15.52 -10.29 -2.70
N ILE A 232 -15.29 -9.55 -1.62
CA ILE A 232 -14.47 -10.01 -0.51
C ILE A 232 -15.32 -10.03 0.76
N LYS A 233 -15.14 -11.06 1.57
CA LYS A 233 -15.80 -11.20 2.86
C LYS A 233 -14.78 -11.20 3.98
N ARG A 234 -15.23 -10.75 5.14
CA ARG A 234 -14.50 -10.96 6.39
C ARG A 234 -14.46 -12.45 6.70
N THR A 235 -13.37 -12.92 7.27
CA THR A 235 -13.17 -14.35 7.60
C THR A 235 -14.01 -14.80 8.80
N SER A 236 -14.38 -13.87 9.67
CA SER A 236 -15.30 -14.02 10.80
C SER A 236 -15.72 -12.63 11.28
N LYS A 237 -16.71 -12.52 12.18
CA LYS A 237 -17.09 -11.24 12.80
C LYS A 237 -15.94 -10.54 13.53
N THR A 238 -15.06 -11.30 14.19
CA THR A 238 -14.01 -10.75 15.08
C THR A 238 -12.65 -10.63 14.42
N SER A 239 -12.42 -11.32 13.31
CA SER A 239 -11.12 -11.33 12.62
C SER A 239 -10.83 -10.01 11.89
N ASN A 240 -9.55 -9.68 11.70
CA ASN A 240 -9.14 -8.61 10.77
C ASN A 240 -8.83 -9.12 9.36
N GLY A 241 -8.94 -10.44 9.15
CA GLY A 241 -8.68 -11.10 7.88
C GLY A 241 -9.88 -11.01 6.93
N TRP A 242 -9.56 -10.80 5.65
CA TRP A 242 -10.52 -10.74 4.56
C TRP A 242 -10.10 -11.71 3.46
N GLU A 243 -11.08 -12.33 2.81
CA GLU A 243 -10.83 -13.28 1.73
C GLU A 243 -11.82 -13.11 0.58
N GLN A 244 -11.44 -13.57 -0.61
CA GLN A 244 -12.31 -13.57 -1.78
C GLN A 244 -13.47 -14.55 -1.61
N VAL A 245 -14.67 -14.15 -2.00
CA VAL A 245 -15.80 -15.06 -2.11
C VAL A 245 -15.60 -15.97 -3.32
N LYS A 246 -15.33 -17.26 -3.09
CA LYS A 246 -15.00 -18.25 -4.14
C LYS A 246 -16.20 -18.98 -4.74
N LYS A 247 -17.31 -19.07 -4.01
CA LYS A 247 -18.52 -19.84 -4.38
C LYS A 247 -19.76 -19.01 -3.99
N ASN A 248 -20.77 -19.06 -4.85
CA ASN A 248 -21.94 -18.15 -4.93
C ASN A 248 -21.60 -16.77 -5.51
N PRO A 249 -21.77 -16.57 -6.84
CA PRO A 249 -21.67 -15.25 -7.41
C PRO A 249 -22.92 -14.50 -6.98
N LEU A 250 -22.82 -13.72 -5.90
CA LEU A 250 -23.72 -12.59 -5.72
C LEU A 250 -23.75 -11.87 -7.07
N SER A 251 -24.92 -11.92 -7.70
CA SER A 251 -25.05 -11.58 -9.12
C SER A 251 -24.80 -10.10 -9.36
N ASN A 252 -25.11 -9.27 -8.36
CA ASN A 252 -24.85 -7.84 -8.32
C ASN A 252 -25.01 -7.32 -6.88
N GLU A 253 -24.75 -6.04 -6.68
CA GLU A 253 -24.81 -5.36 -5.38
C GLU A 253 -26.23 -5.30 -4.75
N ASN A 254 -27.28 -5.59 -5.51
CA ASN A 254 -28.67 -5.59 -5.06
C ASN A 254 -29.23 -7.01 -4.89
N ASP A 255 -28.38 -8.03 -4.84
CA ASP A 255 -28.75 -9.45 -4.66
C ASP A 255 -29.12 -9.77 -3.21
N SER A 256 -30.07 -9.00 -2.65
CA SER A 256 -30.55 -9.08 -1.26
C SER A 256 -30.85 -10.51 -0.80
N PRO A 257 -31.51 -11.39 -1.58
CA PRO A 257 -31.79 -12.77 -1.18
C PRO A 257 -30.54 -13.61 -0.87
N ASN A 258 -29.41 -13.31 -1.51
CA ASN A 258 -28.16 -14.05 -1.30
C ASN A 258 -27.18 -13.32 -0.38
N ILE A 259 -27.26 -11.99 -0.27
CA ILE A 259 -26.42 -11.17 0.60
C ILE A 259 -26.70 -11.48 2.08
N LEU A 260 -27.97 -11.46 2.51
CA LEU A 260 -28.32 -11.63 3.92
C LEU A 260 -27.87 -13.00 4.49
N PRO A 261 -28.14 -14.16 3.84
CA PRO A 261 -27.66 -15.44 4.33
C PRO A 261 -26.13 -15.52 4.43
N LEU A 262 -25.41 -14.83 3.53
CA LEU A 262 -23.95 -14.79 3.58
C LEU A 262 -23.45 -13.95 4.77
N LEU A 263 -24.08 -12.80 5.03
CA LEU A 263 -23.76 -11.97 6.20
C LEU A 263 -24.01 -12.72 7.51
N GLN A 264 -25.16 -13.37 7.64
CA GLN A 264 -25.50 -14.22 8.80
C GLN A 264 -24.48 -15.35 8.99
N LYS A 265 -24.08 -16.00 7.90
CA LYS A 265 -23.05 -17.03 7.96
C LYS A 265 -21.70 -16.50 8.47
N ILE A 266 -21.26 -15.33 8.01
CA ILE A 266 -20.00 -14.72 8.47
C ILE A 266 -20.08 -14.32 9.95
N GLU A 267 -21.25 -13.86 10.39
CA GLU A 267 -21.54 -13.50 11.78
C GLU A 267 -21.45 -14.73 12.71
N GLU A 268 -21.96 -15.88 12.26
CA GLU A 268 -21.94 -17.15 12.99
C GLU A 268 -20.58 -17.87 12.93
N GLU A 269 -19.77 -17.60 11.90
CA GLU A 269 -18.39 -18.09 11.79
C GLU A 269 -17.57 -17.51 12.95
N THR A 270 -17.31 -18.33 13.98
CA THR A 270 -16.41 -17.98 15.09
C THR A 270 -14.95 -18.14 14.65
N ASP A 271 -14.05 -17.37 15.26
CA ASP A 271 -12.59 -17.60 15.14
C ASP A 271 -12.17 -18.88 15.89
N GLU A 272 -12.84 -20.00 15.61
CA GLU A 272 -12.32 -21.33 15.91
C GLU A 272 -11.08 -21.53 15.05
N LEU A 273 -9.99 -20.92 15.50
CA LEU A 273 -8.63 -21.28 15.16
C LEU A 273 -8.56 -22.78 15.34
N SER A 274 -8.62 -23.50 14.21
CA SER A 274 -8.24 -24.90 14.14
C SER A 274 -7.02 -25.06 15.03
N ILE A 275 -7.17 -25.81 16.12
CA ILE A 275 -6.16 -25.98 17.16
C ILE A 275 -4.84 -26.48 16.51
N GLY A 276 -4.92 -27.11 15.32
CA GLY A 276 -3.77 -27.50 14.51
C GLY A 276 -2.98 -26.36 13.85
N THR A 277 -3.55 -25.19 13.60
CA THR A 277 -2.84 -24.05 12.96
C THR A 277 -1.98 -23.27 13.96
N LYS A 278 -2.30 -23.30 15.26
CA LYS A 278 -1.49 -22.65 16.32
C LYS A 278 -0.12 -23.32 16.53
N ALA A 279 0.08 -24.56 16.06
CA ALA A 279 1.37 -25.26 16.19
C ALA A 279 2.38 -24.96 15.06
N GLY A 280 1.99 -24.24 13.99
CA GLY A 280 2.82 -24.06 12.79
C GLY A 280 3.41 -22.67 12.56
N ILE A 281 2.98 -21.64 13.28
CA ILE A 281 3.48 -20.26 13.11
C ILE A 281 4.47 -19.92 14.24
N SER A 282 5.53 -20.73 14.34
CA SER A 282 6.77 -20.36 15.04
C SER A 282 7.68 -19.68 14.01
N ILE A 283 7.44 -18.40 13.74
CA ILE A 283 8.42 -17.58 13.01
C ILE A 283 9.41 -17.08 14.06
N ALA A 284 10.62 -17.63 14.02
CA ALA A 284 11.78 -17.06 14.69
C ALA A 284 12.09 -15.69 14.08
N SER A 285 11.49 -14.64 14.63
CA SER A 285 11.93 -13.27 14.44
C SER A 285 12.49 -12.78 15.77
N ILE A 286 13.79 -12.99 15.93
CA ILE A 286 14.61 -12.24 16.87
C ILE A 286 14.53 -10.77 16.41
N CYS A 287 13.78 -9.96 17.14
CA CYS A 287 14.11 -8.58 17.50
C CYS A 287 13.01 -8.02 18.42
N THR A 288 13.45 -7.72 19.62
CA THR A 288 12.79 -7.07 20.76
C THR A 288 11.87 -5.90 20.41
N GLY A 289 10.64 -5.90 20.96
CA GLY A 289 9.90 -4.65 21.25
C GLY A 289 8.43 -4.56 20.78
N GLY A 290 7.53 -5.30 21.43
CA GLY A 290 6.16 -4.87 21.77
C GLY A 290 5.20 -4.33 20.69
N ALA A 291 4.49 -5.22 20.00
CA ALA A 291 3.04 -5.16 19.72
C ALA A 291 2.68 -6.39 18.86
N ALA A 292 1.73 -7.21 19.30
CA ALA A 292 1.26 -8.36 18.54
C ALA A 292 0.43 -7.89 17.33
N ILE A 293 1.09 -7.69 16.20
CA ILE A 293 0.41 -7.46 14.91
C ILE A 293 -0.02 -8.83 14.40
N GLY A 294 -1.34 -9.07 14.39
CA GLY A 294 -1.91 -10.23 13.71
C GLY A 294 -1.61 -10.15 12.22
N VAL A 295 -0.63 -10.93 11.75
CA VAL A 295 -0.31 -11.02 10.33
C VAL A 295 -1.36 -11.90 9.67
N GLY A 296 -2.42 -11.28 9.15
CA GLY A 296 -3.31 -11.94 8.20
C GLY A 296 -2.51 -12.34 6.96
N VAL A 297 -2.46 -13.63 6.63
CA VAL A 297 -1.80 -14.13 5.41
C VAL A 297 -2.59 -13.63 4.21
N TRP A 298 -2.16 -12.51 3.64
CA TRP A 298 -2.76 -11.92 2.46
C TRP A 298 -2.36 -12.73 1.22
N ARG A 299 -3.32 -13.42 0.58
CA ARG A 299 -3.14 -14.13 -0.71
C ARG A 299 -3.19 -13.15 -1.89
N GLY A 300 -2.26 -12.22 -1.88
CA GLY A 300 -2.28 -10.98 -2.66
C GLY A 300 -2.31 -11.03 -4.18
N PRO A 301 -1.47 -11.85 -4.83
CA PRO A 301 -1.35 -11.79 -6.29
C PRO A 301 -2.61 -12.28 -7.01
N SER A 302 -3.28 -13.32 -6.51
CA SER A 302 -4.47 -13.88 -7.17
C SER A 302 -5.68 -12.97 -7.08
N LEU A 303 -5.85 -12.24 -5.97
CA LEU A 303 -6.99 -11.34 -5.76
C LEU A 303 -6.94 -10.13 -6.70
N LEU A 304 -5.76 -9.50 -6.80
CA LEU A 304 -5.57 -8.35 -7.68
C LEU A 304 -5.67 -8.72 -9.15
N SER A 305 -5.18 -9.88 -9.55
CA SER A 305 -5.32 -10.35 -10.94
C SER A 305 -6.78 -10.65 -11.31
N ALA A 306 -7.55 -11.23 -10.39
CA ALA A 306 -8.97 -11.50 -10.61
C ALA A 306 -9.79 -10.20 -10.69
N LEU A 307 -9.53 -9.24 -9.81
CA LEU A 307 -10.20 -7.92 -9.85
C LEU A 307 -9.85 -7.15 -11.12
N LYS A 308 -8.58 -7.17 -11.55
CA LYS A 308 -8.16 -6.55 -12.81
C LYS A 308 -8.75 -7.20 -14.07
N ALA A 309 -9.17 -8.46 -14.00
CA ALA A 309 -9.84 -9.11 -15.12
C ALA A 309 -11.33 -8.76 -15.20
N ALA A 310 -11.88 -8.17 -14.15
CA ALA A 310 -13.30 -7.84 -14.01
C ALA A 310 -13.59 -6.33 -14.09
N LEU A 311 -12.56 -5.49 -14.04
CA LEU A 311 -12.60 -4.04 -14.29
C LEU A 311 -12.10 -3.74 -15.71
#